data_AF-A0A6A9K927-F1
#
_entry.id   AF-A0A6A9K927-F1
#
_cell.length_a   1.000
_cell.length_b   1.000
_cell.length_c   1.000
_cell.angle_alpha   90.00
_cell.angle_beta   90.00
_cell.angle_gamma   90.00
#
_symmetry.space_group_name_H-M   'P 1'
#
loop_
_entity.id
_entity.type
_entity.pdbx_description
1 polymer ?
#
loop_
_entity_poly.entity_id
_entity_poly.type
_entity_poly.pdbx_seq_one_letter_code
_entity_poly.pdbx_strand_id
1 'polypeptide(L)'
;MTKAALNRFLNEYPDALNDGVGAIFVGAGVSMAAGYPSWSELLSDIAVELEVDSKNVHDLAALAQWSILENGGATRVRNVIKNEIGPDKPIPETVEIISRLPVRHIWTTNYDRLIERAFESISRPLNPISGSKDLALRVTPGAALLYKMHGSVDRLDDVVISTDDYELFRSKRGQYLPLFQAHLTSMSMLFIGISFTDPNVRHVLSLIRESFTDAPPEHFAIVRAPQRADFTTEGEFAARNAQHKLWAKDLKRYGLLAVEVSDYAEIPALLRQIEKRVAARRIWVSGSWPLERGGSESADIHALAEDIGRQIGETGRHLVTGAGLLVGSASLSGFLGALRQGGGWDLERRLIARPFPQPLAGAQPNNEEWAALRLELARQAGIAIFIGGAKLAGDKLEVAQGVEQEFEVAKAAGVFLLPVGASGGAAQKISDLLLGSELSSSGQDAVRPTDKELKVLSAPGFLDSKVGRRKLVSLVFEIIDRIAHAT
;
A
#
# COMPACT_ATOMS: atom_id res chain seq x y z
N MET A 1 9.28 -19.30 8.57
CA MET A 1 8.85 -18.96 7.20
C MET A 1 8.52 -20.20 6.39
N THR A 2 7.24 -20.53 6.19
CA THR A 2 6.90 -21.30 5.00
C THR A 2 7.03 -20.34 3.81
N LYS A 3 8.08 -20.52 2.98
CA LYS A 3 8.35 -19.67 1.80
C LYS A 3 7.09 -19.48 0.94
N ALA A 4 6.19 -20.47 0.92
CA ALA A 4 4.92 -20.41 0.21
C ALA A 4 3.98 -19.29 0.69
N ALA A 5 3.74 -19.12 2.00
CA ALA A 5 2.79 -18.12 2.50
C ALA A 5 3.30 -16.69 2.26
N LEU A 6 4.60 -16.46 2.46
CA LEU A 6 5.23 -15.18 2.16
C LEU A 6 5.17 -14.84 0.67
N ASN A 7 5.49 -15.79 -0.21
CA ASN A 7 5.43 -15.57 -1.66
C ASN A 7 4.00 -15.25 -2.11
N ARG A 8 2.99 -15.96 -1.59
CA ARG A 8 1.59 -15.66 -1.86
C ARG A 8 1.20 -14.27 -1.39
N PHE A 9 1.56 -13.92 -0.15
CA PHE A 9 1.32 -12.58 0.39
C PHE A 9 1.93 -11.48 -0.47
N LEU A 10 3.20 -11.63 -0.86
CA LEU A 10 3.91 -10.65 -1.67
C LEU A 10 3.35 -10.53 -3.09
N ASN A 11 2.65 -11.52 -3.62
CA ASN A 11 2.09 -11.47 -4.97
C ASN A 11 0.61 -11.09 -4.98
N GLU A 12 -0.20 -11.72 -4.13
CA GLU A 12 -1.66 -11.61 -4.14
C GLU A 12 -2.17 -10.38 -3.38
N TYR A 13 -1.53 -9.97 -2.30
CA TYR A 13 -1.99 -8.81 -1.52
C TYR A 13 -1.81 -7.46 -2.24
N PRO A 14 -0.69 -7.19 -2.95
CA PRO A 14 -0.57 -6.00 -3.80
C PRO A 14 -1.65 -5.93 -4.88
N ASP A 15 -2.05 -7.08 -5.43
CA ASP A 15 -3.11 -7.17 -6.43
C ASP A 15 -4.45 -6.73 -5.82
N ALA A 16 -4.80 -7.27 -4.66
CA ALA A 16 -6.01 -6.86 -3.93
C ALA A 16 -6.03 -5.36 -3.60
N LEU A 17 -4.90 -4.78 -3.20
CA LEU A 17 -4.77 -3.34 -2.95
C LEU A 17 -5.01 -2.50 -4.21
N ASN A 18 -4.45 -2.90 -5.35
CA ASN A 18 -4.63 -2.20 -6.63
C ASN A 18 -6.05 -2.32 -7.16
N ASP A 19 -6.68 -3.48 -6.98
CA ASP A 19 -8.04 -3.76 -7.43
C ASP A 19 -9.11 -3.12 -6.51
N GLY A 20 -8.68 -2.48 -5.41
CA GLY A 20 -9.55 -1.76 -4.48
C GLY A 20 -10.31 -2.66 -3.52
N VAL A 21 -9.92 -3.93 -3.41
CA VAL A 21 -10.50 -4.95 -2.51
C VAL A 21 -9.53 -5.36 -1.40
N GLY A 22 -8.47 -4.59 -1.18
CA GLY A 22 -7.54 -4.77 -0.06
C GLY A 22 -8.00 -4.00 1.18
N ALA A 23 -8.02 -4.67 2.33
CA ALA A 23 -8.29 -4.10 3.63
C ALA A 23 -7.18 -4.43 4.64
N ILE A 24 -7.06 -3.64 5.70
CA ILE A 24 -6.05 -3.85 6.76
C ILE A 24 -6.75 -3.87 8.12
N PHE A 25 -6.35 -4.79 9.00
CA PHE A 25 -6.71 -4.80 10.40
C PHE A 25 -5.46 -4.56 11.25
N VAL A 26 -5.47 -3.49 12.03
CA VAL A 26 -4.36 -3.08 12.92
C VAL A 26 -4.75 -3.37 14.37
N GLY A 27 -4.03 -4.28 15.02
CA GLY A 27 -4.18 -4.59 16.44
C GLY A 27 -3.20 -3.83 17.34
N ALA A 28 -3.30 -4.07 18.65
CA ALA A 28 -2.54 -3.35 19.68
C ALA A 28 -1.03 -3.50 19.53
N GLY A 29 -0.53 -4.56 18.89
CA GLY A 29 0.90 -4.77 18.66
C GLY A 29 1.57 -3.64 17.89
N VAL A 30 0.84 -2.97 16.98
CA VAL A 30 1.37 -1.81 16.25
C VAL A 30 1.45 -0.58 17.15
N SER A 31 0.45 -0.36 18.01
CA SER A 31 0.45 0.76 18.98
C SER A 31 1.52 0.57 20.06
N MET A 32 1.77 -0.66 20.50
CA MET A 32 2.84 -0.97 21.45
C MET A 32 4.23 -0.60 20.90
N ALA A 33 4.46 -0.77 19.59
CA ALA A 33 5.70 -0.32 18.96
C ALA A 33 5.90 1.21 19.00
N ALA A 34 4.82 1.98 19.17
CA ALA A 34 4.87 3.43 19.41
C ALA A 34 5.14 3.79 20.89
N GLY A 35 5.15 2.80 21.79
CA GLY A 35 5.25 3.00 23.23
C GLY A 35 3.91 3.23 23.94
N TYR A 36 2.80 2.79 23.35
CA TYR A 36 1.54 2.63 24.10
C TYR A 36 1.56 1.33 24.94
N PRO A 37 0.87 1.29 26.08
CA PRO A 37 0.82 0.10 26.90
C PRO A 37 0.05 -1.03 26.22
N SER A 38 0.45 -2.26 26.52
CA SER A 38 -0.39 -3.45 26.32
C SER A 38 -1.66 -3.37 27.19
N TRP A 39 -2.63 -4.22 26.89
CA TRP A 39 -3.89 -4.23 27.65
C TRP A 39 -3.69 -4.63 29.12
N SER A 40 -2.74 -5.52 29.40
CA SER A 40 -2.34 -5.89 30.76
C SER A 40 -1.63 -4.76 31.50
N GLU A 41 -0.78 -4.00 30.81
CA GLU A 41 -0.10 -2.83 31.41
C GLU A 41 -1.10 -1.70 31.67
N LEU A 42 -2.04 -1.48 30.74
CA LEU A 42 -3.07 -0.45 30.87
C LEU A 42 -3.90 -0.62 32.14
N LEU A 43 -4.27 -1.85 32.50
CA LEU A 43 -5.10 -2.13 33.68
C LEU A 43 -4.29 -2.51 34.94
N SER A 44 -2.96 -2.37 34.90
CA SER A 44 -2.09 -2.79 36.00
C SER A 44 -2.36 -2.04 37.30
N ASP A 45 -2.50 -0.71 37.25
CA ASP A 45 -2.84 0.11 38.42
C ASP A 45 -4.19 -0.29 39.03
N ILE A 46 -5.18 -0.60 38.18
CA ILE A 46 -6.50 -1.04 38.62
C ILE A 46 -6.41 -2.41 39.30
N ALA A 47 -5.57 -3.33 38.80
CA ALA A 47 -5.35 -4.62 39.45
C ALA A 47 -4.76 -4.45 40.85
N VAL A 48 -3.77 -3.56 41.00
CA VAL A 48 -3.15 -3.26 42.29
C VAL A 48 -4.16 -2.63 43.25
N GLU A 49 -4.97 -1.68 42.80
CA GLU A 49 -6.04 -1.05 43.60
C GLU A 49 -7.07 -2.05 44.11
N LEU A 50 -7.41 -3.06 43.30
CA LEU A 50 -8.37 -4.11 43.66
C LEU A 50 -7.74 -5.30 44.40
N GLU A 51 -6.44 -5.22 44.72
CA GLU A 51 -5.66 -6.30 45.35
C GLU A 51 -5.72 -7.63 44.58
N VAL A 52 -5.89 -7.57 43.25
CA VAL A 52 -5.92 -8.73 42.38
C VAL A 52 -4.55 -8.93 41.75
N ASP A 53 -4.00 -10.14 41.83
CA ASP A 53 -2.73 -10.46 41.17
C ASP A 53 -2.89 -10.38 39.65
N SER A 54 -2.41 -9.29 39.06
CA SER A 54 -2.47 -9.00 37.62
C SER A 54 -1.83 -10.08 36.75
N LYS A 55 -0.93 -10.91 37.30
CA LYS A 55 -0.31 -12.02 36.58
C LYS A 55 -1.25 -13.22 36.41
N ASN A 56 -2.28 -13.33 37.25
CA ASN A 56 -3.23 -14.45 37.25
C ASN A 56 -4.59 -14.08 36.63
N VAL A 57 -4.82 -12.81 36.31
CA VAL A 57 -6.06 -12.37 35.65
C VAL A 57 -5.99 -12.70 34.16
N HIS A 58 -6.56 -13.84 33.78
CA HIS A 58 -6.73 -14.21 32.37
C HIS A 58 -7.83 -13.42 31.67
N ASP A 59 -8.72 -12.78 32.43
CA ASP A 59 -9.83 -11.98 31.91
C ASP A 59 -9.72 -10.51 32.36
N LEU A 60 -8.97 -9.74 31.58
CA LEU A 60 -8.79 -8.30 31.80
C LEU A 60 -10.10 -7.51 31.60
N ALA A 61 -11.11 -8.05 30.90
CA ALA A 61 -12.43 -7.40 30.80
C ALA A 61 -13.16 -7.47 32.16
N ALA A 62 -13.05 -8.60 32.86
CA ALA A 62 -13.59 -8.77 34.20
C ALA A 62 -12.93 -7.80 35.19
N LEU A 63 -11.62 -7.59 35.08
CA LEU A 63 -10.91 -6.62 35.92
C LEU A 63 -11.45 -5.19 35.74
N ALA A 64 -11.64 -4.76 34.49
CA ALA A 64 -12.27 -3.47 34.21
C ALA A 64 -13.70 -3.41 34.77
N GLN A 65 -14.47 -4.50 34.69
CA GLN A 65 -15.81 -4.58 35.26
C GLN A 65 -15.81 -4.46 36.79
N TRP A 66 -14.90 -5.13 37.49
CA TRP A 66 -14.78 -5.02 38.95
C TRP A 66 -14.43 -3.60 39.37
N SER A 67 -13.54 -2.92 38.64
CA SER A 67 -13.23 -1.51 38.88
C SER A 67 -14.45 -0.60 38.72
N ILE A 68 -15.30 -0.85 37.71
CA ILE A 68 -16.54 -0.11 37.49
C ILE A 68 -17.50 -0.31 38.66
N LEU A 69 -17.65 -1.54 39.15
CA LEU A 69 -18.54 -1.88 40.26
C LEU A 69 -18.05 -1.23 41.57
N GLU A 70 -16.76 -1.32 41.87
CA GLU A 70 -16.17 -0.78 43.11
C GLU A 70 -16.25 0.76 43.17
N ASN A 71 -16.01 1.42 42.04
CA ASN A 71 -16.03 2.89 41.96
C ASN A 71 -17.44 3.48 41.70
N GLY A 72 -18.47 2.64 41.55
CA GLY A 72 -19.82 3.07 41.20
C GLY A 72 -19.95 3.68 39.79
N GLY A 73 -18.98 3.44 38.90
CA GLY A 73 -19.01 3.94 37.53
C GLY A 73 -17.67 3.80 36.77
N ALA A 74 -17.73 4.01 35.45
CA ALA A 74 -16.59 3.81 34.54
C ALA A 74 -15.56 4.95 34.51
N THR A 75 -15.71 5.98 35.35
CA THR A 75 -14.82 7.15 35.36
C THR A 75 -13.36 6.78 35.62
N ARG A 76 -13.10 5.85 36.56
CA ARG A 76 -11.73 5.39 36.88
C ARG A 76 -11.06 4.78 35.66
N VAL A 77 -11.70 3.80 35.02
CA VAL A 77 -11.20 3.11 33.82
C VAL A 77 -11.02 4.08 32.65
N ARG A 78 -11.98 4.98 32.43
CA ARG A 78 -11.89 6.01 31.38
C ARG A 78 -10.71 6.97 31.60
N ASN A 79 -10.43 7.35 32.84
CA ASN A 79 -9.30 8.20 33.17
C ASN A 79 -7.96 7.49 32.90
N VAL A 80 -7.87 6.18 33.14
CA VAL A 80 -6.68 5.40 32.76
C VAL A 80 -6.46 5.46 31.25
N ILE A 81 -7.49 5.15 30.46
CA ILE A 81 -7.38 5.21 28.99
C ILE A 81 -6.99 6.62 28.54
N LYS A 82 -7.62 7.66 29.11
CA LYS A 82 -7.30 9.05 28.79
C LYS A 82 -5.84 9.40 29.08
N ASN A 83 -5.31 8.98 30.22
CA ASN A 83 -3.98 9.35 30.68
C ASN A 83 -2.88 8.56 29.94
N GLU A 84 -3.11 7.28 29.70
CA GLU A 84 -2.11 6.39 29.09
C GLU A 84 -2.15 6.39 27.55
N ILE A 85 -3.35 6.51 26.96
CA ILE A 85 -3.54 6.47 25.50
C ILE A 85 -3.76 7.85 24.90
N GLY A 86 -4.28 8.81 25.66
CA GLY A 86 -4.56 10.16 25.18
C GLY A 86 -3.32 10.95 24.72
N PRO A 87 -2.17 10.85 25.39
CA PRO A 87 -0.94 11.48 24.92
C PRO A 87 -0.48 10.90 23.58
N ASP A 88 -0.18 11.80 22.65
CA ASP A 88 0.31 11.45 21.33
C ASP A 88 1.72 10.84 21.38
N LYS A 89 1.87 9.64 20.81
CA LYS A 89 3.17 8.98 20.63
C LYS A 89 3.72 9.21 19.20
N PRO A 90 5.02 8.96 18.95
CA PRO A 90 5.58 8.96 17.59
C PRO A 90 4.85 7.96 16.70
N ILE A 91 4.66 8.30 15.43
CA ILE A 91 4.00 7.42 14.46
C ILE A 91 5.01 6.33 14.07
N PRO A 92 4.71 5.03 14.26
CA PRO A 92 5.59 3.96 13.81
C PRO A 92 5.67 3.90 12.29
N GLU A 93 6.82 3.52 11.75
CA GLU A 93 7.04 3.37 10.31
C GLU A 93 5.98 2.45 9.64
N THR A 94 5.55 1.39 10.34
CA THR A 94 4.46 0.52 9.89
C THR A 94 3.19 1.31 9.54
N VAL A 95 2.79 2.27 10.38
CA VAL A 95 1.59 3.09 10.19
C VAL A 95 1.82 4.13 9.09
N GLU A 96 3.03 4.68 9.00
CA GLU A 96 3.40 5.58 7.90
C GLU A 96 3.26 4.88 6.54
N ILE A 97 3.77 3.65 6.39
CA ILE A 97 3.64 2.87 5.15
C ILE A 97 2.16 2.58 4.85
N ILE A 98 1.39 2.13 5.86
CA ILE A 98 -0.06 1.88 5.71
C ILE A 98 -0.80 3.12 5.17
N SER A 99 -0.43 4.32 5.65
CA SER A 99 -1.06 5.57 5.19
C SER A 99 -0.81 5.87 3.71
N ARG A 100 0.29 5.37 3.13
CA ARG A 100 0.64 5.55 1.71
C ARG A 100 0.10 4.46 0.80
N LEU A 101 -0.23 3.28 1.32
CA LEU A 101 -0.86 2.21 0.55
C LEU A 101 -2.27 2.63 0.09
N PRO A 102 -2.74 2.19 -1.10
CA PRO A 102 -4.06 2.53 -1.63
C PRO A 102 -5.22 1.79 -0.93
N VAL A 103 -5.13 1.58 0.37
CA VAL A 103 -6.16 0.95 1.21
C VAL A 103 -7.36 1.89 1.40
N ARG A 104 -8.58 1.35 1.26
CA ARG A 104 -9.83 2.10 1.49
C ARG A 104 -10.49 1.79 2.82
N HIS A 105 -10.25 0.60 3.37
CA HIS A 105 -10.87 0.12 4.61
C HIS A 105 -9.79 -0.33 5.59
N ILE A 106 -9.76 0.31 6.76
CA ILE A 106 -8.86 0.00 7.86
C ILE A 106 -9.71 -0.31 9.09
N TRP A 107 -9.42 -1.42 9.74
CA TRP A 107 -10.07 -1.85 10.98
C TRP A 107 -9.08 -1.81 12.12
N THR A 108 -9.56 -1.49 13.31
CA THR A 108 -8.76 -1.58 14.53
C THR A 108 -9.64 -1.77 15.76
N THR A 109 -9.05 -2.37 16.79
CA THR A 109 -9.60 -2.39 18.16
C THR A 109 -8.87 -1.40 19.07
N ASN A 110 -7.95 -0.60 18.54
CA ASN A 110 -7.14 0.33 19.31
C ASN A 110 -7.86 1.68 19.52
N TYR A 111 -7.60 2.33 20.65
CA TYR A 111 -8.23 3.60 21.01
C TYR A 111 -7.43 4.84 20.57
N ASP A 112 -6.12 4.69 20.33
CA ASP A 112 -5.18 5.77 19.98
C ASP A 112 -5.46 6.41 18.62
N ARG A 113 -4.76 7.52 18.31
CA ARG A 113 -4.93 8.31 17.08
C ARG A 113 -3.81 8.09 16.05
N LEU A 114 -3.05 7.00 16.13
CA LEU A 114 -1.85 6.82 15.29
C LEU A 114 -2.18 6.80 13.79
N ILE A 115 -3.24 6.10 13.41
CA ILE A 115 -3.64 5.95 12.00
C ILE A 115 -4.15 7.29 11.47
N GLU A 116 -5.00 7.98 12.24
CA GLU A 116 -5.53 9.29 11.92
C GLU A 116 -4.41 10.31 11.65
N ARG A 117 -3.44 10.39 12.57
CA ARG A 117 -2.30 11.31 12.46
C ARG A 117 -1.37 10.96 11.30
N ALA A 118 -1.19 9.68 10.98
CA ALA A 118 -0.39 9.27 9.83
C ALA A 118 -1.02 9.72 8.51
N PHE A 119 -2.33 9.55 8.35
CA PHE A 119 -3.06 10.03 7.17
C PHE A 119 -3.04 11.56 7.05
N GLU A 120 -3.20 12.26 8.17
CA GLU A 120 -3.11 13.73 8.23
C GLU A 120 -1.73 14.24 7.79
N SER A 121 -0.64 13.56 8.22
CA SER A 121 0.74 13.97 7.90
C SER A 121 1.05 14.00 6.40
N ILE A 122 0.32 13.24 5.59
CA ILE A 122 0.46 13.19 4.13
C ILE A 122 -0.71 13.86 3.40
N SER A 123 -1.54 14.63 4.13
CA SER A 123 -2.73 15.30 3.60
C SER A 123 -3.71 14.35 2.88
N ARG A 124 -3.78 13.09 3.33
CA ARG A 124 -4.70 12.10 2.76
C ARG A 124 -5.97 12.04 3.62
N PRO A 125 -7.17 12.24 3.03
CA PRO A 125 -8.40 12.24 3.81
C PRO A 125 -8.70 10.85 4.40
N LEU A 126 -9.11 10.85 5.67
CA LEU A 126 -9.52 9.67 6.44
C LEU A 126 -10.78 10.02 7.24
N ASN A 127 -11.78 9.16 7.21
CA ASN A 127 -12.98 9.27 8.04
C ASN A 127 -12.91 8.23 9.17
N PRO A 128 -12.61 8.63 10.42
CA PRO A 128 -12.70 7.74 11.56
C PRO A 128 -14.17 7.48 11.92
N ILE A 129 -14.52 6.20 12.05
CA ILE A 129 -15.82 5.69 12.46
C ILE A 129 -15.58 4.98 13.79
N SER A 130 -15.92 5.65 14.89
CA SER A 130 -15.60 5.17 16.25
C SER A 130 -16.83 4.86 17.09
N GLY A 131 -17.98 5.48 16.79
CA GLY A 131 -19.29 5.13 17.35
C GLY A 131 -20.17 4.36 16.36
N SER A 132 -21.22 3.72 16.86
CA SER A 132 -22.19 2.99 15.99
C SER A 132 -23.01 3.93 15.09
N LYS A 133 -23.34 5.13 15.58
CA LYS A 133 -24.07 6.15 14.79
C LYS A 133 -23.23 6.74 13.65
N ASP A 134 -21.91 6.72 13.79
CA ASP A 134 -20.99 7.26 12.77
C ASP A 134 -21.10 6.46 11.45
N LEU A 135 -21.50 5.18 11.51
CA LEU A 135 -21.73 4.32 10.33
C LEU A 135 -22.83 4.85 9.39
N ALA A 136 -23.74 5.68 9.89
CA ALA A 136 -24.81 6.28 9.09
C ALA A 136 -24.41 7.61 8.43
N LEU A 137 -23.23 8.15 8.76
CA LEU A 137 -22.76 9.42 8.23
C LEU A 137 -22.26 9.27 6.80
N ARG A 138 -22.42 10.34 6.01
CA ARG A 138 -21.89 10.38 4.64
C ARG A 138 -20.36 10.42 4.70
N VAL A 139 -19.75 9.55 3.90
CA VAL A 139 -18.29 9.47 3.78
C VAL A 139 -17.79 10.62 2.90
N THR A 140 -16.64 11.18 3.26
CA THR A 140 -15.95 12.17 2.42
C THR A 140 -15.45 11.48 1.14
N PRO A 141 -15.79 11.99 -0.06
CA PRO A 141 -15.34 11.38 -1.31
C PRO A 141 -13.82 11.20 -1.37
N GLY A 142 -13.37 9.99 -1.72
CA GLY A 142 -11.94 9.65 -1.81
C GLY A 142 -11.23 9.38 -0.48
N ALA A 143 -11.91 9.56 0.66
CA ALA A 143 -11.34 9.26 1.97
C ALA A 143 -11.25 7.74 2.23
N ALA A 144 -10.19 7.33 2.93
CA ALA A 144 -10.18 6.00 3.53
C ALA A 144 -11.10 5.98 4.77
N LEU A 145 -11.59 4.80 5.12
CA LEU A 145 -12.46 4.56 6.28
C LEU A 145 -11.69 3.83 7.37
N LEU A 146 -11.67 4.39 8.57
CA LEU A 146 -11.08 3.75 9.75
C LEU A 146 -12.20 3.32 10.71
N TYR A 147 -12.43 2.02 10.82
CA TYR A 147 -13.41 1.42 11.73
C TYR A 147 -12.74 1.07 13.06
N LYS A 148 -13.07 1.83 14.12
CA LYS A 148 -12.56 1.58 15.48
C LYS A 148 -13.61 0.82 16.28
N MET A 149 -13.54 -0.50 16.24
CA MET A 149 -14.57 -1.40 16.79
C MET A 149 -14.84 -1.12 18.28
N HIS A 150 -13.78 -0.81 19.03
CA HIS A 150 -13.83 -0.61 20.47
C HIS A 150 -13.91 0.86 20.90
N GLY A 151 -14.16 1.77 19.96
CA GLY A 151 -14.22 3.20 20.24
C GLY A 151 -12.88 3.91 20.09
N SER A 152 -12.81 5.13 20.60
CA SER A 152 -11.64 6.03 20.46
C SER A 152 -11.39 6.75 21.78
N VAL A 153 -10.14 7.16 22.02
CA VAL A 153 -9.78 8.03 23.16
C VAL A 153 -10.50 9.39 23.10
N ASP A 154 -11.06 9.74 21.94
CA ASP A 154 -11.87 10.95 21.72
C ASP A 154 -13.29 10.86 22.24
N ARG A 155 -13.78 9.63 22.45
CA ARG A 155 -15.14 9.33 22.88
C ARG A 155 -15.11 8.23 23.94
N LEU A 156 -14.58 8.58 25.12
CA LEU A 156 -14.39 7.68 26.27
C LEU A 156 -15.70 7.13 26.84
N ASP A 157 -16.82 7.78 26.59
CA ASP A 157 -18.15 7.34 27.04
C ASP A 157 -18.66 6.10 26.30
N ASP A 158 -18.09 5.80 25.12
CA ASP A 158 -18.52 4.75 24.20
C ASP A 158 -17.44 3.67 23.96
N VAL A 159 -16.38 3.62 24.77
CA VAL A 159 -15.32 2.60 24.62
C VAL A 159 -15.77 1.22 25.06
N VAL A 160 -15.21 0.18 24.44
CA VAL A 160 -15.42 -1.23 24.82
C VAL A 160 -14.21 -1.71 25.60
N ILE A 161 -14.39 -2.00 26.88
CA ILE A 161 -13.28 -2.49 27.73
C ILE A 161 -13.72 -3.46 28.83
N SER A 162 -14.94 -3.36 29.37
CA SER A 162 -15.40 -4.24 30.45
C SER A 162 -16.20 -5.44 29.94
N THR A 163 -16.44 -6.43 30.81
CA THR A 163 -17.30 -7.59 30.50
C THR A 163 -18.66 -7.16 29.95
N ASP A 164 -19.33 -6.21 30.62
CA ASP A 164 -20.64 -5.70 30.18
C ASP A 164 -20.57 -5.08 28.77
N ASP A 165 -19.47 -4.41 28.42
CA ASP A 165 -19.32 -3.81 27.09
C ASP A 165 -19.20 -4.88 26.00
N TYR A 166 -18.51 -5.99 26.25
CA TYR A 166 -18.43 -7.12 25.32
C TYR A 166 -19.76 -7.86 25.22
N GLU A 167 -20.46 -8.09 26.34
CA GLU A 167 -21.75 -8.78 26.35
C GLU A 167 -22.84 -7.94 25.64
N LEU A 168 -22.86 -6.64 25.88
CA LEU A 168 -23.77 -5.69 25.24
C LEU A 168 -23.25 -5.18 23.88
N PHE A 169 -22.14 -5.71 23.37
CA PHE A 169 -21.56 -5.26 22.09
C PHE A 169 -22.57 -5.39 20.96
N ARG A 170 -23.32 -6.50 20.92
CA ARG A 170 -24.36 -6.72 19.90
C ARG A 170 -25.49 -5.68 19.94
N SER A 171 -25.86 -5.17 21.12
CA SER A 171 -26.93 -4.17 21.23
C SER A 171 -26.42 -2.74 20.99
N LYS A 172 -25.22 -2.40 21.49
CA LYS A 172 -24.65 -1.04 21.38
C LYS A 172 -23.93 -0.77 20.05
N ARG A 173 -23.21 -1.79 19.55
CA ARG A 173 -22.25 -1.71 18.42
C ARG A 173 -22.41 -2.87 17.43
N GLY A 174 -23.54 -3.57 17.45
CA GLY A 174 -23.74 -4.79 16.67
C GLY A 174 -23.59 -4.63 15.16
N GLN A 175 -23.73 -3.41 14.62
CA GLN A 175 -23.57 -3.12 13.19
C GLN A 175 -22.13 -3.32 12.68
N TYR A 176 -21.13 -3.27 13.56
CA TYR A 176 -19.74 -3.56 13.18
C TYR A 176 -19.55 -5.02 12.79
N LEU A 177 -20.28 -5.96 13.41
CA LEU A 177 -20.12 -7.40 13.16
C LEU A 177 -20.48 -7.83 11.72
N PRO A 178 -21.70 -7.56 11.20
CA PRO A 178 -22.05 -7.93 9.83
C PRO A 178 -21.24 -7.14 8.79
N LEU A 179 -20.85 -5.90 9.08
CA LEU A 179 -19.99 -5.12 8.20
C LEU A 179 -18.58 -5.73 8.11
N PHE A 180 -18.01 -6.11 9.25
CA PHE A 180 -16.72 -6.78 9.30
C PHE A 180 -16.77 -8.14 8.59
N GLN A 181 -17.85 -8.90 8.80
CA GLN A 181 -18.11 -10.15 8.09
C GLN A 181 -18.19 -9.94 6.57
N ALA A 182 -18.89 -8.90 6.11
CA ALA A 182 -19.00 -8.58 4.69
C ALA A 182 -17.65 -8.25 4.06
N HIS A 183 -16.81 -7.48 4.76
CA HIS A 183 -15.45 -7.19 4.30
C HIS A 183 -14.58 -8.46 4.27
N LEU A 184 -14.61 -9.30 5.33
CA LEU A 184 -13.90 -10.58 5.31
C LEU A 184 -14.41 -11.52 4.21
N THR A 185 -15.67 -11.39 3.81
CA THR A 185 -16.23 -12.22 2.74
C THR A 185 -15.79 -11.76 1.34
N SER A 186 -15.61 -10.45 1.13
CA SER A 186 -15.47 -9.83 -0.20
C SER A 186 -14.10 -9.20 -0.49
N MET A 187 -13.22 -9.13 0.51
CA MET A 187 -11.93 -8.44 0.43
C MET A 187 -10.77 -9.35 0.86
N SER A 188 -9.56 -9.02 0.43
CA SER A 188 -8.35 -9.59 1.01
C SER A 188 -7.90 -8.73 2.20
N MET A 189 -7.93 -9.29 3.40
CA MET A 189 -7.58 -8.58 4.62
C MET A 189 -6.17 -8.93 5.10
N LEU A 190 -5.38 -7.91 5.47
CA LEU A 190 -4.10 -8.07 6.14
C LEU A 190 -4.22 -7.73 7.62
N PHE A 191 -3.96 -8.71 8.48
CA PHE A 191 -3.93 -8.55 9.94
C PHE A 191 -2.50 -8.30 10.43
N ILE A 192 -2.31 -7.22 11.19
CA ILE A 192 -1.00 -6.81 11.74
C ILE A 192 -1.16 -6.51 13.23
N GLY A 193 -0.28 -7.08 14.06
CA GLY A 193 -0.23 -6.77 15.50
C GLY A 193 -1.46 -7.25 16.29
N ILE A 194 -2.18 -8.26 15.80
CA ILE A 194 -3.34 -8.83 16.47
C ILE A 194 -3.03 -10.24 17.00
N SER A 195 -3.53 -10.56 18.20
CA SER A 195 -3.41 -11.88 18.84
C SER A 195 -4.54 -12.85 18.46
N PHE A 196 -5.59 -12.36 17.80
CA PHE A 196 -6.87 -13.06 17.58
C PHE A 196 -7.54 -13.56 18.85
N THR A 197 -7.25 -12.94 20.02
CA THR A 197 -7.91 -13.28 21.29
C THR A 197 -9.20 -12.51 21.52
N ASP A 198 -9.42 -11.45 20.75
CA ASP A 198 -10.61 -10.60 20.84
C ASP A 198 -11.91 -11.40 20.60
N PRO A 199 -12.89 -11.37 21.52
CA PRO A 199 -14.14 -12.12 21.38
C PRO A 199 -14.97 -11.75 20.14
N ASN A 200 -15.03 -10.46 19.78
CA ASN A 200 -15.82 -9.99 18.65
C ASN A 200 -15.20 -10.41 17.31
N VAL A 201 -13.88 -10.28 17.17
CA VAL A 201 -13.14 -10.74 15.98
C VAL A 201 -13.26 -12.26 15.85
N ARG A 202 -13.07 -13.02 16.94
CA ARG A 202 -13.22 -14.49 16.93
C ARG A 202 -14.62 -14.92 16.53
N HIS A 203 -15.64 -14.20 17.00
CA HIS A 203 -17.02 -14.47 16.62
C HIS A 203 -17.22 -14.29 15.11
N VAL A 204 -16.72 -13.20 14.51
CA VAL A 204 -16.87 -13.01 13.06
C VAL A 204 -16.07 -14.05 12.27
N LEU A 205 -14.87 -14.41 12.71
CA LEU A 205 -14.10 -15.49 12.09
C LEU A 205 -14.84 -16.83 12.15
N SER A 206 -15.56 -17.12 13.25
CA SER A 206 -16.38 -18.34 13.33
C SER A 206 -17.52 -18.33 12.32
N LEU A 207 -18.18 -17.19 12.12
CA LEU A 207 -19.24 -17.02 11.12
C LEU A 207 -18.72 -17.23 9.69
N ILE A 208 -17.52 -16.75 9.37
CA ILE A 208 -16.87 -17.00 8.07
C ILE A 208 -16.64 -18.49 7.89
N ARG A 209 -16.10 -19.18 8.89
CA ARG A 209 -15.86 -20.62 8.82
C ARG A 209 -17.15 -21.43 8.72
N GLU A 210 -18.22 -21.00 9.37
CA GLU A 210 -19.55 -21.62 9.27
C GLU A 210 -20.15 -21.44 7.87
N SER A 211 -19.94 -20.27 7.26
CA SER A 211 -20.50 -19.93 5.94
C SER A 211 -19.69 -20.54 4.77
N PHE A 212 -18.38 -20.75 4.96
CA PHE A 212 -17.45 -21.20 3.93
C PHE A 212 -16.61 -22.39 4.42
N THR A 213 -17.23 -23.57 4.52
CA THR A 213 -16.60 -24.76 5.10
C THR A 213 -15.43 -25.31 4.29
N ASP A 214 -15.54 -25.28 2.95
CA ASP A 214 -14.59 -25.96 2.06
C ASP A 214 -13.51 -25.02 1.53
N ALA A 215 -13.86 -23.75 1.29
CA ALA A 215 -12.98 -22.74 0.70
C ALA A 215 -13.29 -21.35 1.31
N PRO A 216 -12.79 -21.06 2.52
CA PRO A 216 -12.93 -19.73 3.11
C PRO A 216 -12.19 -18.68 2.27
N PRO A 217 -12.70 -17.43 2.20
CA PRO A 217 -11.96 -16.30 1.65
C PRO A 217 -10.57 -16.19 2.27
N GLU A 218 -9.54 -15.98 1.45
CA GLU A 218 -8.17 -15.96 1.93
C GLU A 218 -7.71 -14.56 2.35
N HIS A 219 -7.02 -14.54 3.48
CA HIS A 219 -6.51 -13.36 4.15
C HIS A 219 -5.08 -13.62 4.64
N PHE A 220 -4.37 -12.57 5.01
CA PHE A 220 -3.00 -12.67 5.49
C PHE A 220 -2.88 -12.18 6.92
N ALA A 221 -2.10 -12.88 7.75
CA ALA A 221 -1.81 -12.47 9.11
C ALA A 221 -0.30 -12.48 9.34
N ILE A 222 0.29 -11.33 9.64
CA ILE A 222 1.71 -11.27 9.99
C ILE A 222 1.87 -11.65 11.46
N VAL A 223 2.62 -12.72 11.72
CA VAL A 223 2.78 -13.32 13.04
C VAL A 223 4.27 -13.52 13.35
N ARG A 224 4.68 -13.28 14.60
CA ARG A 224 6.06 -13.54 15.04
C ARG A 224 6.20 -14.99 15.47
N ALA A 225 7.12 -15.73 14.86
CA ALA A 225 7.47 -17.06 15.31
C ALA A 225 8.25 -16.97 16.64
N PRO A 226 8.01 -17.87 17.62
CA PRO A 226 8.81 -17.93 18.84
C PRO A 226 10.30 -18.05 18.51
N GLN A 227 11.14 -17.22 19.13
CA GLN A 227 12.59 -17.27 18.96
C GLN A 227 13.24 -17.97 20.15
N ARG A 228 14.34 -18.70 19.93
CA ARG A 228 15.03 -19.42 21.01
C ARG A 228 15.45 -18.48 22.14
N ALA A 229 15.82 -17.25 21.79
CA ALA A 229 16.23 -16.21 22.73
C ALA A 229 15.11 -15.76 23.69
N ASP A 230 13.84 -16.03 23.37
CA ASP A 230 12.70 -15.66 24.21
C ASP A 230 12.51 -16.59 25.43
N PHE A 231 13.21 -17.73 25.48
CA PHE A 231 12.98 -18.78 26.46
C PHE A 231 14.23 -19.13 27.25
N THR A 232 14.05 -19.54 28.50
CA THR A 232 15.17 -19.93 29.36
C THR A 232 15.67 -21.33 29.03
N THR A 233 14.74 -22.26 28.78
CA THR A 233 15.07 -23.67 28.51
C THR A 233 14.76 -24.10 27.08
N GLU A 234 15.47 -25.13 26.60
CA GLU A 234 15.20 -25.73 25.29
C GLU A 234 13.82 -26.39 25.25
N GLY A 235 13.37 -26.97 26.37
CA GLY A 235 12.06 -27.60 26.50
C GLY A 235 10.90 -26.61 26.34
N GLU A 236 10.99 -25.44 26.97
CA GLU A 236 10.00 -24.36 26.83
C GLU A 236 9.92 -23.86 25.39
N PHE A 237 11.07 -23.59 24.78
CA PHE A 237 11.14 -23.17 23.38
C PHE A 237 10.52 -24.23 22.45
N ALA A 238 10.89 -25.50 22.61
CA ALA A 238 10.37 -26.59 21.79
C ALA A 238 8.84 -26.72 21.94
N ALA A 239 8.32 -26.67 23.17
CA ALA A 239 6.89 -26.72 23.44
C ALA A 239 6.14 -25.53 22.82
N ARG A 240 6.63 -24.30 23.01
CA ARG A 240 5.99 -23.09 22.49
C ARG A 240 6.05 -23.00 20.97
N ASN A 241 7.16 -23.41 20.36
CA ASN A 241 7.31 -23.49 18.91
C ASN A 241 6.37 -24.56 18.30
N ALA A 242 6.23 -25.72 18.96
CA ALA A 242 5.25 -26.74 18.54
C ALA A 242 3.81 -26.20 18.61
N GLN A 243 3.45 -25.52 19.70
CA GLN A 243 2.15 -24.86 19.85
C GLN A 243 1.91 -23.80 18.77
N HIS A 244 2.90 -22.95 18.49
CA HIS A 244 2.81 -21.94 17.44
C HIS A 244 2.57 -22.55 16.06
N LYS A 245 3.29 -23.63 15.70
CA LYS A 245 3.10 -24.33 14.43
C LYS A 245 1.70 -24.92 14.28
N LEU A 246 1.13 -25.45 15.36
CA LEU A 246 -0.25 -25.95 15.36
C LEU A 246 -1.25 -24.81 15.22
N TRP A 247 -1.07 -23.74 15.98
CA TRP A 247 -1.91 -22.54 15.92
C TRP A 247 -1.88 -21.88 14.53
N ALA A 248 -0.70 -21.67 13.94
CA ALA A 248 -0.55 -21.08 12.61
C ALA A 248 -1.20 -21.94 11.51
N LYS A 249 -1.24 -23.27 11.68
CA LYS A 249 -2.01 -24.16 10.80
C LYS A 249 -3.51 -24.04 11.03
N ASP A 250 -3.94 -23.90 12.28
CA ASP A 250 -5.35 -23.76 12.67
C ASP A 250 -5.97 -22.48 12.09
N LEU A 251 -5.19 -21.40 11.97
CA LEU A 251 -5.58 -20.14 11.33
C LEU A 251 -6.14 -20.35 9.90
N LYS A 252 -5.65 -21.35 9.15
CA LYS A 252 -6.14 -21.65 7.80
C LYS A 252 -7.62 -22.05 7.77
N ARG A 253 -8.16 -22.59 8.87
CA ARG A 253 -9.60 -22.93 8.97
C ARG A 253 -10.50 -21.71 8.90
N TYR A 254 -9.93 -20.53 9.13
CA TYR A 254 -10.59 -19.24 9.04
C TYR A 254 -10.17 -18.47 7.78
N GLY A 255 -9.49 -19.12 6.82
CA GLY A 255 -8.93 -18.46 5.63
C GLY A 255 -7.69 -17.62 5.89
N LEU A 256 -7.13 -17.65 7.11
CA LEU A 256 -5.98 -16.83 7.48
C LEU A 256 -4.66 -17.56 7.14
N LEU A 257 -3.88 -17.00 6.22
CA LEU A 257 -2.54 -17.43 5.88
C LEU A 257 -1.53 -16.71 6.78
N ALA A 258 -0.88 -17.48 7.65
CA ALA A 258 0.16 -16.97 8.56
C ALA A 258 1.46 -16.64 7.78
N VAL A 259 1.81 -15.36 7.75
CA VAL A 259 3.09 -14.84 7.26
C VAL A 259 4.02 -14.67 8.46
N GLU A 260 4.89 -15.65 8.67
CA GLU A 260 5.78 -15.68 9.84
C GLU A 260 7.00 -14.77 9.66
N VAL A 261 7.22 -13.86 10.62
CA VAL A 261 8.45 -13.07 10.78
C VAL A 261 9.24 -13.57 12.00
N SER A 262 10.55 -13.32 12.03
CA SER A 262 11.37 -13.69 13.20
C SER A 262 11.33 -12.59 14.27
N ASP A 263 11.30 -11.34 13.82
CA ASP A 263 11.15 -10.14 14.64
C ASP A 263 10.07 -9.20 14.09
N TYR A 264 9.40 -8.47 14.97
CA TYR A 264 8.41 -7.45 14.55
C TYR A 264 9.07 -6.27 13.82
N ALA A 265 10.37 -6.02 14.02
CA ALA A 265 11.16 -5.05 13.27
C ALA A 265 11.28 -5.37 11.77
N GLU A 266 10.93 -6.60 11.33
CA GLU A 266 10.88 -6.97 9.92
C GLU A 266 9.61 -6.47 9.21
N ILE A 267 8.55 -6.13 9.96
CA ILE A 267 7.26 -5.72 9.39
C ILE A 267 7.38 -4.51 8.45
N PRO A 268 8.07 -3.41 8.81
CA PRO A 268 8.24 -2.29 7.89
C PRO A 268 8.92 -2.68 6.58
N ALA A 269 9.97 -3.50 6.62
CA ALA A 269 10.65 -3.97 5.42
C ALA A 269 9.71 -4.79 4.52
N LEU A 270 8.89 -5.65 5.13
CA LEU A 270 7.89 -6.44 4.43
C LEU A 270 6.77 -5.56 3.82
N LEU A 271 6.33 -4.51 4.51
CA LEU A 271 5.34 -3.59 3.97
C LEU A 271 5.92 -2.68 2.87
N ARG A 272 7.19 -2.27 2.95
CA ARG A 272 7.89 -1.56 1.85
C ARG A 272 7.92 -2.40 0.58
N GLN A 273 8.11 -3.71 0.72
CA GLN A 273 8.00 -4.65 -0.39
C GLN A 273 6.60 -4.70 -1.01
N ILE A 274 5.53 -4.59 -0.21
CA ILE A 274 4.16 -4.46 -0.72
C ILE A 274 3.98 -3.09 -1.42
N GLU A 275 4.41 -2.00 -0.79
CA GLU A 275 4.33 -0.64 -1.33
C GLU A 275 5.00 -0.55 -2.71
N LYS A 276 6.20 -1.13 -2.86
CA LYS A 276 6.91 -1.17 -4.15
C LYS A 276 6.15 -1.96 -5.21
N ARG A 277 5.59 -3.12 -4.85
CA ARG A 277 4.81 -3.97 -5.79
C ARG A 277 3.51 -3.30 -6.23
N VAL A 278 2.85 -2.62 -5.30
CA VAL A 278 1.69 -1.78 -5.60
C VAL A 278 2.08 -0.64 -6.53
N ALA A 279 3.18 0.06 -6.24
CA ALA A 279 3.68 1.14 -7.09
C ALA A 279 4.07 0.64 -8.49
N ALA A 280 4.67 -0.54 -8.62
CA ALA A 280 5.12 -1.11 -9.88
C ALA A 280 4.00 -1.36 -10.91
N ARG A 281 2.72 -1.41 -10.48
CA ARG A 281 1.57 -1.45 -11.40
C ARG A 281 1.29 -0.10 -12.06
N ARG A 282 1.78 1.02 -11.52
CA ARG A 282 1.55 2.38 -12.01
C ARG A 282 2.75 2.84 -12.84
N ILE A 283 2.57 2.85 -14.16
CA ILE A 283 3.61 3.18 -15.13
C ILE A 283 3.38 4.57 -15.68
N TRP A 284 4.31 5.47 -15.40
CA TRP A 284 4.39 6.78 -16.02
C TRP A 284 5.11 6.71 -17.35
N VAL A 285 4.45 7.15 -18.41
CA VAL A 285 5.09 7.34 -19.72
C VAL A 285 5.43 8.82 -19.89
N SER A 286 6.73 9.12 -19.88
CA SER A 286 7.33 10.44 -20.09
C SER A 286 7.97 10.50 -21.48
N GLY A 287 7.73 11.59 -22.20
CA GLY A 287 8.36 11.79 -23.50
C GLY A 287 7.76 12.93 -24.29
N SER A 288 8.55 13.43 -25.24
CA SER A 288 8.14 14.46 -26.19
C SER A 288 8.83 14.26 -27.54
N TRP A 289 8.15 14.65 -28.60
CA TRP A 289 8.74 14.70 -29.94
C TRP A 289 8.00 15.73 -30.81
N PRO A 290 8.68 16.50 -31.66
CA PRO A 290 8.02 17.49 -32.52
C PRO A 290 7.16 16.82 -33.59
N LEU A 291 5.91 17.27 -33.72
CA LEU A 291 4.95 16.81 -34.75
C LEU A 291 5.31 17.31 -36.16
N GLU A 292 5.90 18.51 -36.24
CA GLU A 292 6.16 19.23 -37.48
C GLU A 292 7.37 18.68 -38.27
N ARG A 293 8.17 17.82 -37.64
CA ARG A 293 9.30 17.18 -38.29
C ARG A 293 8.79 16.04 -39.19
N GLY A 294 8.80 16.24 -40.49
CA GLY A 294 8.56 15.19 -41.47
C GLY A 294 9.62 14.07 -41.40
N GLY A 295 9.23 12.83 -41.70
CA GLY A 295 10.11 11.65 -41.68
C GLY A 295 9.52 10.47 -40.89
N SER A 296 10.21 9.31 -40.90
CA SER A 296 9.76 8.12 -40.19
C SER A 296 9.95 8.20 -38.67
N GLU A 297 10.94 8.96 -38.18
CA GLU A 297 11.27 9.05 -36.75
C GLU A 297 10.07 9.41 -35.86
N SER A 298 9.27 10.41 -36.25
CA SER A 298 8.07 10.82 -35.51
C SER A 298 7.02 9.70 -35.45
N ALA A 299 6.83 8.99 -36.57
CA ALA A 299 5.93 7.85 -36.66
C ALA A 299 6.43 6.65 -35.85
N ASP A 300 7.75 6.43 -35.81
CA ASP A 300 8.38 5.33 -35.07
C ASP A 300 8.29 5.55 -33.55
N ILE A 301 8.53 6.78 -33.09
CA ILE A 301 8.36 7.17 -31.68
C ILE A 301 6.88 7.06 -31.28
N HIS A 302 5.97 7.53 -32.13
CA HIS A 302 4.53 7.38 -31.90
C HIS A 302 4.14 5.90 -31.78
N ALA A 303 4.58 5.06 -32.72
CA ALA A 303 4.26 3.64 -32.72
C ALA A 303 4.85 2.92 -31.49
N LEU A 304 6.04 3.32 -31.02
CA LEU A 304 6.63 2.78 -29.78
C LEU A 304 5.79 3.18 -28.56
N ALA A 305 5.44 4.46 -28.45
CA ALA A 305 4.62 4.94 -27.33
C ALA A 305 3.24 4.29 -27.32
N GLU A 306 2.62 4.11 -28.47
CA GLU A 306 1.35 3.38 -28.62
C GLU A 306 1.47 1.91 -28.23
N ASP A 307 2.51 1.21 -28.68
CA ASP A 307 2.74 -0.20 -28.33
C ASP A 307 3.01 -0.37 -26.82
N ILE A 308 3.75 0.55 -26.20
CA ILE A 308 3.95 0.59 -24.74
C ILE A 308 2.61 0.82 -24.03
N GLY A 309 1.83 1.82 -24.44
CA GLY A 309 0.51 2.09 -23.88
C GLY A 309 -0.43 0.89 -23.96
N ARG A 310 -0.42 0.19 -25.10
CA ARG A 310 -1.19 -1.03 -25.31
C ARG A 310 -0.76 -2.15 -24.35
N GLN A 311 0.55 -2.38 -24.23
CA GLN A 311 1.09 -3.40 -23.34
C GLN A 311 0.80 -3.10 -21.85
N ILE A 312 0.79 -1.82 -21.44
CA ILE A 312 0.31 -1.41 -20.10
C ILE A 312 -1.14 -1.88 -19.89
N GLY A 313 -2.01 -1.62 -20.87
CA GLY A 313 -3.42 -2.00 -20.82
C GLY A 313 -3.65 -3.51 -20.80
N GLU A 314 -2.97 -4.26 -21.67
CA GLU A 314 -3.08 -5.73 -21.79
C GLU A 314 -2.56 -6.47 -20.56
N THR A 315 -1.58 -5.90 -19.85
CA THR A 315 -0.97 -6.54 -18.68
C THR A 315 -1.62 -6.15 -17.35
N GLY A 316 -2.82 -5.55 -17.37
CA GLY A 316 -3.54 -5.17 -16.14
C GLY A 316 -2.93 -3.99 -15.39
N ARG A 317 -1.97 -3.27 -15.98
CA ARG A 317 -1.27 -2.14 -15.34
C ARG A 317 -2.02 -0.83 -15.56
N HIS A 318 -1.60 0.19 -14.82
CA HIS A 318 -2.18 1.53 -14.83
C HIS A 318 -1.28 2.49 -15.60
N LEU A 319 -1.87 3.32 -16.46
CA LEU A 319 -1.17 4.35 -17.20
C LEU A 319 -1.20 5.66 -16.40
N VAL A 320 -0.02 6.21 -16.15
CA VAL A 320 0.19 7.57 -15.65
C VAL A 320 0.75 8.41 -16.79
N THR A 321 0.14 9.55 -17.10
CA THR A 321 0.56 10.37 -18.26
C THR A 321 0.35 11.86 -18.04
N GLY A 322 1.32 12.65 -18.49
CA GLY A 322 1.21 14.11 -18.61
C GLY A 322 0.45 14.56 -19.86
N ALA A 323 -0.08 13.62 -20.66
CA ALA A 323 -0.78 13.85 -21.92
C ALA A 323 0.01 14.73 -22.92
N GLY A 324 1.33 14.53 -23.00
CA GLY A 324 2.18 15.17 -23.99
C GLY A 324 1.69 14.93 -25.43
N LEU A 325 1.92 15.91 -26.31
CA LEU A 325 1.31 15.97 -27.64
C LEU A 325 1.46 14.71 -28.49
N LEU A 326 2.68 14.16 -28.60
CA LEU A 326 2.96 12.95 -29.39
C LEU A 326 3.01 11.68 -28.53
N VAL A 327 3.95 11.61 -27.59
CA VAL A 327 4.16 10.40 -26.78
C VAL A 327 2.97 10.14 -25.85
N GLY A 328 2.48 11.17 -25.17
CA GLY A 328 1.36 11.03 -24.25
C GLY A 328 0.08 10.60 -24.95
N SER A 329 -0.29 11.26 -26.04
CA SER A 329 -1.48 10.91 -26.84
C SER A 329 -1.38 9.50 -27.45
N ALA A 330 -0.21 9.11 -27.96
CA ALA A 330 0.03 7.77 -28.50
C ALA A 330 -0.11 6.69 -27.43
N SER A 331 0.56 6.86 -26.28
CA SER A 331 0.45 5.92 -25.15
C SER A 331 -0.98 5.79 -24.63
N LEU A 332 -1.72 6.90 -24.58
CA LEU A 332 -3.11 6.92 -24.17
C LEU A 332 -3.98 6.18 -25.18
N SER A 333 -3.77 6.41 -26.48
CA SER A 333 -4.48 5.72 -27.56
C SER A 333 -4.28 4.21 -27.51
N GLY A 334 -3.03 3.75 -27.38
CA GLY A 334 -2.72 2.34 -27.25
C GLY A 334 -3.37 1.70 -26.02
N PHE A 335 -3.30 2.39 -24.89
CA PHE A 335 -3.91 1.95 -23.63
C PHE A 335 -5.43 1.84 -23.73
N LEU A 336 -6.12 2.88 -24.22
CA LEU A 336 -7.56 2.86 -24.44
C LEU A 336 -7.97 1.82 -25.50
N GLY A 337 -7.11 1.58 -26.50
CA GLY A 337 -7.25 0.48 -27.46
C GLY A 337 -7.31 -0.88 -26.79
N ALA A 338 -6.36 -1.18 -25.90
CA ALA A 338 -6.33 -2.42 -25.13
C ALA A 338 -7.56 -2.59 -24.23
N LEU A 339 -7.95 -1.53 -23.51
CA LEU A 339 -9.11 -1.59 -22.61
C LEU A 339 -10.43 -1.85 -23.34
N ARG A 340 -10.63 -1.24 -24.52
CA ARG A 340 -11.85 -1.48 -25.32
C ARG A 340 -11.99 -2.93 -25.77
N GLN A 341 -10.87 -3.60 -26.06
CA GLN A 341 -10.88 -5.00 -26.50
C GLN A 341 -11.00 -5.97 -25.33
N GLY A 342 -10.46 -5.62 -24.15
CA GLY A 342 -10.41 -6.47 -22.97
C GLY A 342 -11.53 -6.27 -21.93
N GLY A 343 -12.58 -5.49 -22.23
CA GLY A 343 -13.68 -5.23 -21.28
C GLY A 343 -13.33 -4.25 -20.15
N GLY A 344 -12.43 -3.30 -20.42
CA GLY A 344 -11.87 -2.35 -19.46
C GLY A 344 -12.82 -1.23 -19.02
N TRP A 345 -13.87 -1.59 -18.28
CA TRP A 345 -14.78 -0.64 -17.63
C TRP A 345 -14.13 0.12 -16.46
N ASP A 346 -13.01 -0.38 -15.94
CA ASP A 346 -12.31 0.21 -14.80
C ASP A 346 -11.30 1.31 -15.20
N LEU A 347 -11.69 2.15 -16.16
CA LEU A 347 -10.82 3.21 -16.68
C LEU A 347 -10.42 4.21 -15.58
N GLU A 348 -11.36 4.56 -14.70
CA GLU A 348 -11.16 5.55 -13.64
C GLU A 348 -10.06 5.17 -12.65
N ARG A 349 -9.85 3.88 -12.39
CA ARG A 349 -8.75 3.40 -11.52
C ARG A 349 -7.44 3.23 -12.29
N ARG A 350 -7.53 2.89 -13.58
CA ARG A 350 -6.37 2.48 -14.38
C ARG A 350 -5.73 3.60 -15.21
N LEU A 351 -6.39 4.75 -15.36
CA LEU A 351 -5.84 5.92 -16.06
C LEU A 351 -5.68 7.10 -15.11
N ILE A 352 -4.45 7.56 -14.95
CA ILE A 352 -4.11 8.80 -14.25
C ILE A 352 -3.54 9.78 -15.28
N ALA A 353 -4.37 10.71 -15.73
CA ALA A 353 -3.97 11.77 -16.66
C ALA A 353 -3.87 13.12 -15.94
N ARG A 354 -2.74 13.81 -16.14
CA ARG A 354 -2.49 15.18 -15.68
C ARG A 354 -1.94 16.02 -16.84
N PRO A 355 -2.80 16.46 -17.77
CA PRO A 355 -2.37 17.26 -18.90
C PRO A 355 -1.74 18.56 -18.42
N PHE A 356 -0.54 18.86 -18.93
CA PHE A 356 0.09 20.16 -18.68
C PHE A 356 -0.74 21.28 -19.33
N PRO A 357 -1.16 22.31 -18.57
CA PRO A 357 -1.87 23.46 -19.12
C PRO A 357 -1.05 24.09 -20.23
N GLN A 358 -1.65 24.22 -21.42
CA GLN A 358 -0.99 24.87 -22.55
C GLN A 358 -1.14 26.37 -22.43
N PRO A 359 -0.05 27.16 -22.55
CA PRO A 359 -0.17 28.60 -22.58
C PRO A 359 -0.96 29.03 -23.81
N LEU A 360 -2.03 29.81 -23.59
CA LEU A 360 -2.85 30.36 -24.68
C LEU A 360 -2.32 31.75 -25.08
N ALA A 361 -2.49 32.09 -26.36
CA ALA A 361 -2.25 33.44 -26.90
C ALA A 361 -0.86 34.05 -26.58
N GLY A 362 0.19 33.22 -26.52
CA GLY A 362 1.56 33.69 -26.27
C GLY A 362 1.87 34.01 -24.81
N ALA A 363 0.99 33.63 -23.86
CA ALA A 363 1.32 33.65 -22.44
C ALA A 363 2.54 32.77 -22.14
N GLN A 364 3.27 33.09 -21.06
CA GLN A 364 4.34 32.23 -20.61
C GLN A 364 3.77 31.01 -19.86
N PRO A 365 4.42 29.84 -19.94
CA PRO A 365 4.06 28.69 -19.13
C PRO A 365 4.11 29.01 -17.64
N ASN A 366 3.14 28.50 -16.88
CA ASN A 366 3.19 28.56 -15.42
C ASN A 366 4.15 27.47 -14.91
N ASN A 367 5.41 27.84 -14.74
CA ASN A 367 6.47 26.90 -14.36
C ASN A 367 6.25 26.28 -12.97
N GLU A 368 5.65 27.02 -12.03
CA GLU A 368 5.35 26.52 -10.68
C GLU A 368 4.28 25.42 -10.72
N GLU A 369 3.21 25.65 -11.49
CA GLU A 369 2.14 24.67 -11.69
C GLU A 369 2.65 23.43 -12.43
N TRP A 370 3.48 23.60 -13.46
CA TRP A 370 4.10 22.47 -14.15
C TRP A 370 5.04 21.68 -13.24
N ALA A 371 5.80 22.34 -12.36
CA ALA A 371 6.62 21.66 -11.36
C ALA A 371 5.77 20.86 -10.37
N ALA A 372 4.66 21.43 -9.90
CA ALA A 372 3.72 20.74 -9.01
C ALA A 372 3.10 19.50 -9.67
N LEU A 373 2.69 19.58 -10.94
CA LEU A 373 2.15 18.45 -11.69
C LEU A 373 3.19 17.32 -11.86
N ARG A 374 4.46 17.66 -12.11
CA ARG A 374 5.55 16.67 -12.20
C ARG A 374 5.77 15.94 -10.87
N LEU A 375 5.74 16.68 -9.75
CA LEU A 375 5.82 16.08 -8.42
C LEU A 375 4.62 15.16 -8.15
N GLU A 376 3.41 15.54 -8.59
CA GLU A 376 2.23 14.68 -8.45
C GLU A 376 2.38 13.38 -9.26
N LEU A 377 2.80 13.47 -10.53
CA LEU A 377 3.02 12.32 -11.42
C LEU A 377 4.08 11.37 -10.84
N ALA A 378 5.21 11.90 -10.37
CA ALA A 378 6.28 11.13 -9.74
C ALA A 378 5.79 10.41 -8.48
N ARG A 379 4.98 11.07 -7.64
CA ARG A 379 4.40 10.45 -6.42
C ARG A 379 3.41 9.33 -6.75
N GLN A 380 2.74 9.40 -7.89
CA GLN A 380 1.72 8.43 -8.29
C GLN A 380 2.29 7.24 -9.07
N ALA A 381 3.50 7.34 -9.62
CA ALA A 381 4.13 6.29 -10.40
C ALA A 381 5.07 5.43 -9.55
N GLY A 382 5.18 4.14 -9.86
CA GLY A 382 6.30 3.32 -9.38
C GLY A 382 7.38 3.09 -10.43
N ILE A 383 7.06 3.31 -11.70
CA ILE A 383 7.97 3.16 -12.84
C ILE A 383 7.77 4.35 -13.77
N ALA A 384 8.86 4.95 -14.24
CA ALA A 384 8.87 6.00 -15.25
C ALA A 384 9.60 5.49 -16.50
N ILE A 385 8.88 5.37 -17.61
CA ILE A 385 9.41 5.04 -18.92
C ILE A 385 9.69 6.33 -19.68
N PHE A 386 10.92 6.52 -20.12
CA PHE A 386 11.32 7.71 -20.90
C PHE A 386 11.47 7.34 -22.37
N ILE A 387 10.73 8.04 -23.24
CA ILE A 387 10.69 7.81 -24.69
C ILE A 387 10.98 9.13 -25.42
N GLY A 388 12.00 9.14 -26.28
CA GLY A 388 12.42 10.31 -27.05
C GLY A 388 12.80 11.45 -26.11
N GLY A 389 12.02 12.53 -26.12
CA GLY A 389 12.30 13.71 -25.31
C GLY A 389 13.13 14.71 -26.09
N ALA A 390 12.59 15.09 -27.24
CA ALA A 390 13.16 16.13 -28.09
C ALA A 390 12.14 17.23 -28.36
N LYS A 391 12.65 18.43 -28.66
CA LYS A 391 11.89 19.61 -29.08
C LYS A 391 12.56 20.25 -30.30
N LEU A 392 11.81 21.03 -31.04
CA LEU A 392 12.35 21.83 -32.14
C LEU A 392 12.83 23.18 -31.58
N ALA A 393 14.06 23.57 -31.90
CA ALA A 393 14.60 24.90 -31.63
C ALA A 393 15.12 25.48 -32.95
N GLY A 394 14.29 26.26 -33.63
CA GLY A 394 14.50 26.57 -35.05
C GLY A 394 14.42 25.28 -35.88
N ASP A 395 15.42 25.01 -36.72
CA ASP A 395 15.49 23.79 -37.53
C ASP A 395 16.24 22.63 -36.85
N LYS A 396 16.73 22.83 -35.63
CA LYS A 396 17.52 21.83 -34.90
C LYS A 396 16.68 21.08 -33.89
N LEU A 397 16.91 19.76 -33.84
CA LEU A 397 16.39 18.92 -32.78
C LEU A 397 17.25 19.11 -31.53
N GLU A 398 16.63 19.54 -30.44
CA GLU A 398 17.28 19.68 -29.14
C GLU A 398 16.62 18.77 -28.10
N VAL A 399 17.36 18.43 -27.06
CA VAL A 399 16.84 17.66 -25.92
C VAL A 399 15.77 18.49 -25.20
N ALA A 400 14.64 17.86 -24.91
CA ALA A 400 13.54 18.50 -24.20
C ALA A 400 13.80 18.54 -22.69
N GLN A 401 14.08 19.74 -22.18
CA GLN A 401 14.29 19.99 -20.74
C GLN A 401 13.14 19.50 -19.86
N GLY A 402 11.89 19.49 -20.37
CA GLY A 402 10.74 18.98 -19.63
C GLY A 402 10.88 17.51 -19.22
N VAL A 403 11.41 16.67 -20.12
CA VAL A 403 11.63 15.23 -19.85
C VAL A 403 12.80 15.04 -18.88
N GLU A 404 13.83 15.89 -18.93
CA GLU A 404 14.93 15.87 -17.96
C GLU A 404 14.44 16.27 -16.56
N GLN A 405 13.58 17.28 -16.45
CA GLN A 405 12.95 17.65 -15.19
C GLN A 405 12.09 16.53 -14.63
N GLU A 406 11.35 15.82 -15.50
CA GLU A 406 10.58 14.63 -15.15
C GLU A 406 11.46 13.49 -14.62
N PHE A 407 12.64 13.28 -15.22
CA PHE A 407 13.63 12.34 -14.72
C PHE A 407 14.15 12.70 -13.33
N GLU A 408 14.49 13.96 -13.07
CA GLU A 408 15.01 14.38 -11.77
C GLU A 408 13.96 14.23 -10.66
N VAL A 409 12.69 14.58 -10.92
CA VAL A 409 11.64 14.38 -9.91
C VAL A 409 11.33 12.89 -9.69
N ALA A 410 11.36 12.07 -10.75
CA ALA A 410 11.16 10.62 -10.63
C ALA A 410 12.28 9.99 -9.78
N LYS A 411 13.53 10.41 -10.03
CA LYS A 411 14.71 9.96 -9.29
C LYS A 411 14.61 10.36 -7.82
N ALA A 412 14.24 11.60 -7.52
CA ALA A 412 14.05 12.08 -6.16
C ALA A 412 12.93 11.33 -5.42
N ALA A 413 11.88 10.92 -6.13
CA ALA A 413 10.77 10.14 -5.59
C ALA A 413 11.06 8.62 -5.48
N GLY A 414 12.24 8.15 -5.87
CA GLY A 414 12.61 6.73 -5.84
C GLY A 414 11.86 5.86 -6.86
N VAL A 415 11.30 6.48 -7.91
CA VAL A 415 10.62 5.79 -9.00
C VAL A 415 11.65 4.99 -9.81
N PHE A 416 11.27 3.82 -10.31
CA PHE A 416 12.15 3.05 -11.19
C PHE A 416 12.32 3.75 -12.55
N LEU A 417 13.56 4.14 -12.88
CA LEU A 417 13.93 4.96 -14.04
C LEU A 417 14.25 4.06 -15.24
N LEU A 418 13.36 3.99 -16.23
CA LEU A 418 13.47 3.09 -17.38
C LEU A 418 13.59 3.87 -18.71
N PRO A 419 14.79 4.32 -19.09
CA PRO A 419 14.99 4.99 -20.37
C PRO A 419 15.02 4.02 -21.54
N VAL A 420 14.29 4.32 -22.60
CA VAL A 420 14.35 3.59 -23.87
C VAL A 420 15.33 4.32 -24.80
N GLY A 421 16.64 4.16 -24.57
CA GLY A 421 17.68 4.95 -25.23
C GLY A 421 17.66 4.89 -26.77
N ALA A 422 17.17 3.79 -27.37
CA ALA A 422 17.01 3.62 -28.81
C ALA A 422 16.05 4.65 -29.46
N SER A 423 15.25 5.34 -28.63
CA SER A 423 14.34 6.40 -29.05
C SER A 423 15.00 7.80 -29.15
N GLY A 424 16.29 7.93 -28.80
CA GLY A 424 17.04 9.18 -28.90
C GLY A 424 16.62 10.24 -27.86
N GLY A 425 17.00 11.50 -28.09
CA GLY A 425 16.60 12.63 -27.26
C GLY A 425 17.03 12.54 -25.79
N ALA A 426 16.17 13.01 -24.89
CA ALA A 426 16.37 12.91 -23.44
C ALA A 426 16.49 11.46 -22.97
N ALA A 427 15.74 10.52 -23.55
CA ALA A 427 15.78 9.11 -23.15
C ALA A 427 17.17 8.49 -23.35
N GLN A 428 17.83 8.81 -24.47
CA GLN A 428 19.22 8.41 -24.70
C GLN A 428 20.17 9.02 -23.66
N LYS A 429 20.07 10.34 -23.44
CA LYS A 429 20.90 11.05 -22.46
C LYS A 429 20.72 10.49 -21.04
N ILE A 430 19.49 10.17 -20.64
CA ILE A 430 19.18 9.53 -19.35
C ILE A 430 19.82 8.14 -19.28
N SER A 431 19.75 7.35 -20.35
CA SER A 431 20.40 6.04 -20.42
C SER A 431 21.91 6.14 -20.20
N ASP A 432 22.55 7.10 -20.86
CA ASP A 432 23.99 7.36 -20.72
C ASP A 432 24.37 7.81 -19.30
N LEU A 433 23.53 8.62 -18.65
CA LEU A 433 23.71 9.05 -17.26
C LEU A 433 23.56 7.89 -16.25
N LEU A 434 22.64 6.96 -16.51
CA LEU A 434 22.41 5.81 -15.64
C LEU A 434 23.47 4.72 -15.80
N LEU A 435 24.08 4.63 -16.98
CA LEU A 435 25.12 3.63 -17.27
C LEU A 435 26.34 3.84 -16.37
N GLY A 436 26.69 2.81 -15.59
CA GLY A 436 27.79 2.89 -14.62
C GLY A 436 27.53 3.80 -13.42
N SER A 437 26.29 4.29 -13.24
CA SER A 437 25.91 5.06 -12.06
C SER A 437 25.85 4.18 -10.80
N GLU A 438 26.08 4.80 -9.64
CA GLU A 438 25.99 4.16 -8.31
C GLU A 438 24.55 3.82 -7.89
N LEU A 439 23.54 4.24 -8.66
CA LEU A 439 22.15 3.90 -8.39
C LEU A 439 21.94 2.39 -8.49
N SER A 440 21.24 1.83 -7.51
CA SER A 440 21.02 0.39 -7.43
C SER A 440 20.26 -0.15 -8.64
N SER A 441 20.81 -1.19 -9.28
CA SER A 441 20.21 -1.86 -10.45
C SER A 441 19.67 -3.27 -10.16
N SER A 442 19.82 -3.77 -8.93
CA SER A 442 19.50 -5.14 -8.56
C SER A 442 18.93 -5.23 -7.14
N GLY A 443 18.17 -6.29 -6.87
CA GLY A 443 17.57 -6.55 -5.56
C GLY A 443 16.37 -5.64 -5.27
N GLN A 444 15.98 -5.60 -3.99
CA GLN A 444 14.81 -4.87 -3.51
C GLN A 444 14.92 -3.36 -3.70
N ASP A 445 16.12 -2.80 -3.71
CA ASP A 445 16.36 -1.35 -3.83
C ASP A 445 16.62 -0.90 -5.28
N ALA A 446 16.42 -1.78 -6.26
CA ALA A 446 16.64 -1.43 -7.65
C ALA A 446 15.73 -0.25 -8.09
N VAL A 447 16.36 0.80 -8.62
CA VAL A 447 15.72 2.02 -9.15
C VAL A 447 16.09 2.30 -10.61
N ARG A 448 16.93 1.45 -11.23
CA ARG A 448 17.26 1.51 -12.66
C ARG A 448 17.53 0.11 -13.26
N PRO A 449 17.52 -0.05 -14.59
CA PRO A 449 17.99 -1.27 -15.24
C PRO A 449 19.48 -1.51 -15.00
N THR A 450 19.90 -2.76 -15.16
CA THR A 450 21.32 -3.14 -15.19
C THR A 450 22.03 -2.51 -16.38
N ASP A 451 23.34 -2.34 -16.30
CA ASP A 451 24.13 -1.79 -17.42
C ASP A 451 24.01 -2.63 -18.70
N LYS A 452 23.80 -3.94 -18.57
CA LYS A 452 23.54 -4.83 -19.71
C LYS A 452 22.19 -4.52 -20.35
N GLU A 453 21.13 -4.35 -19.56
CA GLU A 453 19.80 -3.99 -20.05
C GLU A 453 19.82 -2.59 -20.68
N LEU A 454 20.47 -1.59 -20.06
CA LEU A 454 20.60 -0.24 -20.62
C LEU A 454 21.26 -0.22 -22.00
N LYS A 455 22.35 -1.00 -22.18
CA LYS A 455 23.02 -1.13 -23.48
C LYS A 455 22.10 -1.70 -24.56
N VAL A 456 21.26 -2.68 -24.22
CA VAL A 456 20.30 -3.25 -25.18
C VAL A 456 19.17 -2.27 -25.45
N LEU A 457 18.60 -1.63 -24.42
CA LEU A 457 17.56 -0.59 -24.56
C LEU A 457 18.02 0.61 -25.39
N SER A 458 19.33 0.82 -25.50
CA SER A 458 19.96 1.92 -26.25
C SER A 458 20.50 1.50 -27.62
N ALA A 459 20.40 0.22 -27.99
CA ALA A 459 20.96 -0.23 -29.26
C ALA A 459 20.18 0.37 -30.44
N PRO A 460 20.87 0.84 -31.49
CA PRO A 460 20.21 1.43 -32.65
C PRO A 460 19.44 0.36 -33.45
N GLY A 461 18.50 0.82 -34.28
CA GLY A 461 17.81 -0.03 -35.26
C GLY A 461 16.62 -0.84 -34.72
N PHE A 462 16.31 -0.75 -33.43
CA PHE A 462 15.09 -1.37 -32.90
C PHE A 462 13.82 -0.75 -33.50
N LEU A 463 13.85 0.54 -33.84
CA LEU A 463 12.69 1.26 -34.35
C LEU A 463 12.50 1.13 -35.87
N ASP A 464 13.52 0.70 -36.60
CA ASP A 464 13.51 0.57 -38.07
C ASP A 464 12.51 -0.48 -38.59
N SER A 465 12.01 -1.36 -37.71
CA SER A 465 11.02 -2.37 -38.08
C SER A 465 10.03 -2.68 -36.96
N LYS A 466 8.82 -3.10 -37.34
CA LYS A 466 7.79 -3.56 -36.40
C LYS A 466 8.26 -4.73 -35.52
N VAL A 467 9.11 -5.61 -36.06
CA VAL A 467 9.66 -6.77 -35.32
C VAL A 467 10.67 -6.30 -34.28
N GLY A 468 11.57 -5.37 -34.63
CA GLY A 468 12.50 -4.75 -33.69
C GLY A 468 11.74 -4.06 -32.55
N ARG A 469 10.75 -3.24 -32.89
CA ARG A 469 9.98 -2.49 -31.89
C ARG A 469 9.25 -3.41 -30.91
N ARG A 470 8.66 -4.51 -31.37
CA ARG A 470 8.06 -5.53 -30.49
C ARG A 470 9.06 -6.16 -29.54
N LYS A 471 10.28 -6.47 -30.00
CA LYS A 471 11.34 -6.99 -29.13
C LYS A 471 11.73 -5.97 -28.06
N LEU A 472 11.82 -4.69 -28.43
CA LEU A 472 12.11 -3.62 -27.50
C LEU A 472 11.01 -3.47 -26.43
N VAL A 473 9.74 -3.52 -26.82
CA VAL A 473 8.60 -3.50 -25.89
C VAL A 473 8.61 -4.74 -24.98
N SER A 474 8.88 -5.93 -25.51
CA SER A 474 9.04 -7.16 -24.69
C SER A 474 10.09 -6.98 -23.61
N LEU A 475 11.28 -6.48 -23.99
CA LEU A 475 12.38 -6.24 -23.06
C LEU A 475 12.00 -5.22 -21.96
N VAL A 476 11.33 -4.13 -22.32
CA VAL A 476 10.83 -3.13 -21.35
C VAL A 476 9.95 -3.81 -20.29
N PHE A 477 9.05 -4.69 -20.70
CA PHE A 477 8.13 -5.36 -19.77
C PHE A 477 8.76 -6.53 -19.02
N GLU A 478 9.73 -7.24 -19.59
CA GLU A 478 10.55 -8.22 -18.87
C GLU A 478 11.31 -7.56 -17.70
N ILE A 479 11.83 -6.34 -17.90
CA ILE A 479 12.48 -5.56 -16.86
C ILE A 479 11.45 -5.16 -15.77
N ILE A 480 10.29 -4.66 -16.18
CA ILE A 480 9.19 -4.30 -15.26
C ILE A 480 8.75 -5.50 -14.41
N ASP A 481 8.56 -6.67 -15.04
CA ASP A 481 8.18 -7.91 -14.37
C ASP A 481 9.24 -8.35 -13.37
N ARG A 482 10.53 -8.25 -13.74
CA ARG A 482 11.66 -8.55 -12.84
C ARG A 482 11.62 -7.71 -11.58
N ILE A 483 11.29 -6.42 -11.66
CA ILE A 483 11.28 -5.50 -10.51
C ILE A 483 10.05 -5.72 -9.63
N ALA A 484 8.90 -6.02 -10.25
CA ALA A 484 7.68 -6.37 -9.51
C ALA A 484 7.85 -7.65 -8.67
N HIS A 485 8.74 -8.56 -9.10
CA HIS A 485 8.98 -9.83 -8.41
C HIS A 485 10.34 -9.90 -7.70
N ALA A 486 11.14 -8.83 -7.72
CA ALA A 486 12.43 -8.80 -7.04
C ALA A 486 12.23 -8.99 -5.53
N THR A 487 12.67 -10.15 -5.05
CA THR A 487 12.77 -10.53 -3.63
C THR A 487 14.05 -10.05 -3.00
#